data_AF-A0A7X7ZGQ3-F1
#
_entry.id   AF-A0A7X7ZGQ3-F1
#
_cell.length_a   1.000
_cell.length_b   1.000
_cell.length_c   1.000
_cell.angle_alpha   90.00
_cell.angle_beta   90.00
_cell.angle_gamma   90.00
#
_symmetry.space_group_name_H-M   'P 1'
#
loop_
_entity.id
_entity.type
_entity.pdbx_description
1 polymer ?
#
loop_
_entity_poly.entity_id
_entity_poly.type
_entity_poly.pdbx_seq_one_letter_code
_entity_poly.pdbx_strand_id
1 'polypeptide(L)'
;MSTVVQDAAEQTRPNQRVVPDPQLPSEDRVLLMSSLAGASPAVPRDPRLLLAEQADYEARTAAEEAEAARIAAEEAVARAAATKAAAEQSRVELEAARAEAKAKAEAAALQVRLERQAFDEQAAAARAQQRAVRDQQLGTIRTVDEAEPSVVTVTRHSTDAPLGALALLLVRLAVAGWAGIVGWQALVDHQATVDAVLRVGIPQAYGSWLGWGVGVGLLVIAFFVLFGVGTRIFAAIMLAGVIGFLAFFRFGPFSPFLEGHFGFYGDRDVFLAVLCLLLVLLGAGGWSADANIRRRRKATAKPE
;
A
#
# COMPACT_ATOMS: atom_id res chain seq x y z
N MET A 1 39.99 54.62 4.95
CA MET A 1 39.03 54.90 3.86
C MET A 1 38.15 53.66 3.74
N SER A 2 36.97 53.63 4.37
CA SER A 2 35.67 54.08 3.78
C SER A 2 35.37 53.29 2.50
N THR A 3 34.29 52.50 2.34
CA THR A 3 32.88 52.61 2.76
C THR A 3 32.14 51.27 2.42
N VAL A 4 31.21 50.75 3.26
CA VAL A 4 29.72 50.74 3.13
C VAL A 4 29.21 49.83 1.97
N VAL A 5 28.63 48.64 2.23
CA VAL A 5 27.20 48.27 2.51
C VAL A 5 26.26 48.44 1.29
N GLN A 6 25.27 47.51 1.18
CA GLN A 6 24.16 47.36 0.21
C GLN A 6 24.43 46.41 -0.97
N ASP A 7 23.52 45.53 -1.40
CA ASP A 7 22.10 45.40 -1.09
C ASP A 7 21.62 43.96 -1.38
N ALA A 8 20.56 43.58 -0.69
CA ALA A 8 19.82 42.34 -0.89
C ALA A 8 18.97 42.43 -2.17
N ALA A 9 19.22 41.56 -3.14
CA ALA A 9 18.24 41.25 -4.19
C ALA A 9 18.69 40.01 -4.97
N GLU A 10 18.20 38.82 -4.59
CA GLU A 10 17.94 37.83 -5.63
C GLU A 10 16.74 36.97 -5.29
N GLN A 11 15.75 37.11 -6.15
CA GLN A 11 14.38 36.72 -6.02
C GLN A 11 14.15 35.63 -7.07
N THR A 12 14.23 34.36 -6.67
CA THR A 12 13.79 33.24 -7.51
C THR A 12 12.28 33.06 -7.37
N ARG A 13 11.53 33.44 -8.41
CA ARG A 13 10.13 33.05 -8.63
C ARG A 13 10.04 31.56 -9.02
N PRO A 14 8.88 30.90 -8.82
CA PRO A 14 7.93 30.80 -9.94
C PRO A 14 6.44 30.78 -9.50
N ASN A 15 5.57 31.55 -10.17
CA ASN A 15 4.56 31.00 -11.09
C ASN A 15 3.55 32.06 -11.53
N GLN A 16 3.36 32.07 -12.84
CA GLN A 16 2.68 33.05 -13.65
C GLN A 16 1.33 32.44 -14.07
N ARG A 17 0.22 33.17 -13.93
CA ARG A 17 -0.97 32.92 -14.75
C ARG A 17 -1.29 34.17 -15.54
N VAL A 18 -1.43 33.90 -16.83
CA VAL A 18 -1.57 34.80 -17.97
C VAL A 18 -2.99 35.34 -18.03
N VAL A 19 -3.09 36.66 -18.17
CA VAL A 19 -4.29 37.40 -18.60
C VAL A 19 -4.26 37.46 -20.13
N PRO A 20 -5.39 37.32 -20.83
CA PRO A 20 -5.52 37.81 -22.19
C PRO A 20 -6.30 39.14 -22.20
N ASP A 21 -5.62 40.19 -22.64
CA ASP A 21 -6.17 41.39 -23.29
C ASP A 21 -5.98 41.19 -24.82
N PRO A 22 -6.43 42.05 -25.77
CA PRO A 22 -7.31 43.23 -25.69
C PRO A 22 -8.34 43.33 -26.86
N GLN A 23 -9.27 44.29 -26.82
CA GLN A 23 -9.56 45.20 -27.95
C GLN A 23 -10.52 46.36 -27.57
N LEU A 24 -9.98 47.57 -27.68
CA LEU A 24 -10.63 48.90 -27.63
C LEU A 24 -11.12 49.31 -29.04
N PRO A 25 -12.10 50.23 -29.20
CA PRO A 25 -11.86 51.70 -29.17
C PRO A 25 -12.96 52.47 -28.41
N SER A 26 -12.73 53.51 -27.61
CA SER A 26 -12.29 54.89 -27.88
C SER A 26 -13.15 55.67 -28.90
N GLU A 27 -14.32 56.13 -28.47
CA GLU A 27 -15.21 57.20 -29.00
C GLU A 27 -16.51 57.04 -28.16
N ASP A 28 -17.07 57.95 -27.37
CA ASP A 28 -17.15 59.40 -27.38
C ASP A 28 -17.17 59.92 -25.93
N ARG A 29 -16.08 60.57 -25.53
CA ARG A 29 -16.06 61.44 -24.34
C ARG A 29 -16.29 62.89 -24.79
N VAL A 30 -17.32 63.13 -25.60
CA VAL A 30 -17.75 64.48 -26.01
C VAL A 30 -19.24 64.44 -26.34
N LEU A 31 -20.12 64.35 -25.34
CA LEU A 31 -21.50 64.87 -25.42
C LEU A 31 -22.06 65.09 -23.99
N LEU A 32 -21.19 65.50 -23.08
CA LEU A 32 -21.58 66.15 -21.83
C LEU A 32 -21.75 67.64 -22.16
N MET A 33 -23.01 68.09 -22.12
CA MET A 33 -23.49 69.47 -22.28
C MET A 33 -23.71 69.99 -23.70
N SER A 34 -24.82 69.59 -24.33
CA SER A 34 -25.69 70.56 -25.04
C SER A 34 -27.07 69.95 -25.33
N SER A 35 -28.06 70.29 -24.51
CA SER A 35 -29.49 70.41 -24.84
C SER A 35 -30.31 70.27 -23.55
N LEU A 36 -30.38 71.38 -22.79
CA LEU A 36 -31.65 71.76 -22.19
C LEU A 36 -32.58 72.13 -23.36
N ALA A 37 -33.45 71.21 -23.80
CA ALA A 37 -34.63 71.54 -24.59
C ALA A 37 -35.52 70.30 -24.73
N GLY A 38 -36.40 70.09 -23.75
CA GLY A 38 -37.37 68.99 -23.80
C GLY A 38 -37.85 68.53 -22.43
N ALA A 39 -37.96 69.43 -21.46
CA ALA A 39 -38.82 69.21 -20.31
C ALA A 39 -40.27 69.13 -20.82
N SER A 40 -40.67 67.95 -21.31
CA SER A 40 -42.07 67.54 -21.27
C SER A 40 -42.41 67.41 -19.78
N PRO A 41 -43.49 68.04 -19.30
CA PRO A 41 -43.63 68.37 -17.90
C PRO A 41 -43.48 67.13 -17.05
N ALA A 42 -42.58 67.20 -16.07
CA ALA A 42 -42.50 66.25 -14.99
C ALA A 42 -43.86 66.28 -14.29
N VAL A 43 -44.73 65.34 -14.67
CA VAL A 43 -45.89 64.99 -13.88
C VAL A 43 -45.34 64.63 -12.50
N PRO A 44 -45.75 65.31 -11.42
CA PRO A 44 -45.34 64.93 -10.07
C PRO A 44 -45.76 63.47 -9.85
N ARG A 45 -44.82 62.54 -10.01
CA ARG A 45 -45.09 61.13 -9.73
C ARG A 45 -44.99 60.97 -8.23
N ASP A 46 -46.12 60.64 -7.63
CA ASP A 46 -46.18 60.36 -6.20
C ASP A 46 -45.09 59.33 -5.83
N PRO A 47 -44.29 59.55 -4.77
CA PRO A 47 -43.23 58.63 -4.34
C PRO A 47 -43.72 57.21 -4.10
N ARG A 48 -45.01 57.05 -3.75
CA ARG A 48 -45.66 55.75 -3.55
C ARG A 48 -45.84 54.96 -4.84
N LEU A 49 -46.03 55.63 -5.98
CA LEU A 49 -46.18 54.96 -7.28
C LEU A 49 -44.84 54.42 -7.80
N LEU A 50 -43.74 55.12 -7.54
CA LEU A 50 -42.39 54.64 -7.89
C LEU A 50 -41.98 53.43 -7.06
N LEU A 51 -42.34 53.40 -5.77
CA LEU A 51 -42.12 52.23 -4.92
C LEU A 51 -42.96 51.02 -5.36
N ALA A 52 -44.19 51.25 -5.82
CA ALA A 52 -45.02 50.19 -6.39
C ALA A 52 -44.44 49.64 -7.70
N GLU A 53 -43.96 50.51 -8.59
CA GLU A 53 -43.33 50.11 -9.87
C GLU A 53 -42.01 49.35 -9.65
N GLN A 54 -41.23 49.74 -8.63
CA GLN A 54 -40.02 49.00 -8.23
C GLN A 54 -40.36 47.63 -7.65
N ALA A 55 -41.37 47.54 -6.77
CA ALA A 55 -41.82 46.26 -6.22
C ALA A 55 -42.35 45.33 -7.31
N ASP A 56 -43.05 45.85 -8.32
CA ASP A 56 -43.53 45.07 -9.46
C ASP A 56 -42.38 44.58 -10.36
N TYR A 57 -41.32 45.39 -10.52
CA TYR A 57 -40.12 44.98 -11.26
C TYR A 57 -39.32 43.91 -10.51
N GLU A 58 -39.15 44.06 -9.19
CA GLU A 58 -38.52 43.07 -8.32
C GLU A 58 -39.32 41.75 -8.30
N ALA A 59 -40.66 41.83 -8.29
CA ALA A 59 -41.51 40.64 -8.36
C ALA A 59 -41.37 39.88 -9.69
N ARG A 60 -41.23 40.60 -10.82
CA ARG A 60 -41.02 39.99 -12.14
C ARG A 60 -39.64 39.37 -12.29
N THR A 61 -38.59 40.08 -11.86
CA THR A 61 -37.22 39.55 -11.89
C THR A 61 -37.06 38.34 -10.98
N ALA A 62 -37.65 38.35 -9.79
CA ALA A 62 -37.68 37.18 -8.91
C ALA A 62 -38.46 35.99 -9.51
N ALA A 63 -39.52 36.25 -10.27
CA ALA A 63 -40.27 35.19 -10.97
C ALA A 63 -39.45 34.57 -12.12
N GLU A 64 -38.78 35.40 -12.94
CA GLU A 64 -37.89 34.96 -14.02
C GLU A 64 -36.70 34.15 -13.47
N GLU A 65 -36.10 34.58 -12.37
CA GLU A 65 -35.04 33.83 -11.67
C GLU A 65 -35.53 32.48 -11.13
N ALA A 66 -36.75 32.43 -10.58
CA ALA A 66 -37.35 31.19 -10.10
C ALA A 66 -37.66 30.21 -11.23
N GLU A 67 -38.09 30.69 -12.40
CA GLU A 67 -38.30 29.87 -13.59
C GLU A 67 -36.98 29.35 -14.16
N ALA A 68 -35.96 30.21 -14.25
CA ALA A 68 -34.61 29.81 -14.67
C ALA A 68 -34.00 28.76 -13.72
N ALA A 69 -34.20 28.91 -12.40
CA ALA A 69 -33.75 27.95 -11.41
C ALA A 69 -34.47 26.60 -11.53
N ARG A 70 -35.77 26.59 -11.88
CA ARG A 70 -36.52 25.35 -12.14
C ARG A 70 -36.02 24.62 -13.39
N ILE A 71 -35.80 25.34 -14.49
CA ILE A 71 -35.25 24.77 -15.73
C ILE A 71 -33.86 24.18 -15.48
N ALA A 72 -33.00 24.91 -14.77
CA ALA A 72 -31.66 24.42 -14.39
C ALA A 72 -31.73 23.16 -13.49
N ALA A 73 -32.69 23.09 -12.57
CA ALA A 73 -32.91 21.92 -11.73
C ALA A 73 -33.40 20.71 -12.53
N GLU A 74 -34.33 20.91 -13.46
CA GLU A 74 -34.82 19.85 -14.36
C GLU A 74 -33.71 19.31 -15.27
N GLU A 75 -32.87 20.18 -15.82
CA GLU A 75 -31.69 19.77 -16.60
C GLU A 75 -30.68 18.98 -15.75
N ALA A 76 -30.44 19.41 -14.50
CA ALA A 76 -29.55 18.70 -13.59
C ALA A 76 -30.08 17.29 -13.26
N VAL A 77 -31.40 17.15 -13.06
CA VAL A 77 -32.06 15.85 -12.85
C VAL A 77 -31.98 14.98 -14.11
N ALA A 78 -32.17 15.55 -15.31
CA ALA A 78 -32.04 14.82 -16.56
C ALA A 78 -30.61 14.32 -16.80
N ARG A 79 -29.59 15.13 -16.53
CA ARG A 79 -28.17 14.73 -16.59
C ARG A 79 -27.84 13.66 -15.55
N ALA A 80 -28.40 13.76 -14.35
CA ALA A 80 -28.25 12.73 -13.31
C ALA A 80 -28.93 11.41 -13.70
N ALA A 81 -30.07 11.44 -14.38
CA ALA A 81 -30.74 10.25 -14.89
C ALA A 81 -29.93 9.59 -16.02
N ALA A 82 -29.41 10.37 -16.97
CA ALA A 82 -28.57 9.87 -18.06
C ALA A 82 -27.28 9.23 -17.56
N THR A 83 -26.61 9.82 -16.57
CA THR A 83 -25.38 9.26 -15.97
C THR A 83 -25.66 7.95 -15.21
N LYS A 84 -26.79 7.84 -14.52
CA LYS A 84 -27.22 6.58 -13.89
C LYS A 84 -27.48 5.49 -14.93
N ALA A 85 -28.20 5.80 -16.00
CA ALA A 85 -28.47 4.85 -17.08
C ALA A 85 -27.18 4.36 -17.75
N ALA A 86 -26.22 5.25 -18.01
CA ALA A 86 -24.91 4.87 -18.54
C ALA A 86 -24.13 3.97 -17.57
N ALA A 87 -24.17 4.27 -16.27
CA ALA A 87 -23.52 3.44 -15.25
C ALA A 87 -24.15 2.04 -15.13
N GLU A 88 -25.47 1.92 -15.29
CA GLU A 88 -26.16 0.62 -15.32
C GLU A 88 -25.77 -0.19 -16.57
N GLN A 89 -25.70 0.45 -17.75
CA GLN A 89 -25.22 -0.21 -18.97
C GLN A 89 -23.78 -0.73 -18.81
N SER A 90 -22.87 0.09 -18.29
CA SER A 90 -21.49 -0.34 -18.03
C SER A 90 -21.40 -1.49 -17.02
N ARG A 91 -22.30 -1.56 -16.03
CA ARG A 91 -22.36 -2.70 -15.09
C ARG A 91 -22.78 -3.98 -15.80
N VAL A 92 -23.80 -3.93 -16.65
CA VAL A 92 -24.27 -5.09 -17.42
C VAL A 92 -23.18 -5.60 -18.36
N GLU A 93 -22.48 -4.71 -19.06
CA GLU A 93 -21.35 -5.07 -19.92
C GLU A 93 -20.20 -5.71 -19.14
N LEU A 94 -19.88 -5.18 -17.96
CA LEU A 94 -18.84 -5.74 -17.09
C LEU A 94 -19.23 -7.13 -16.56
N GLU A 95 -20.50 -7.33 -16.22
CA GLU A 95 -21.02 -8.64 -15.77
C GLU A 95 -21.00 -9.67 -16.90
N ALA A 96 -21.38 -9.28 -18.11
CA ALA A 96 -21.26 -10.13 -19.30
C ALA A 96 -19.80 -10.50 -19.59
N ALA A 97 -18.88 -9.54 -19.56
CA ALA A 97 -17.45 -9.78 -19.76
C ALA A 97 -16.87 -10.71 -18.67
N ARG A 98 -17.30 -10.58 -17.41
CA ARG A 98 -16.91 -11.47 -16.32
C ARG A 98 -17.45 -12.90 -16.51
N ALA A 99 -18.70 -13.05 -16.98
CA ALA A 99 -19.28 -14.35 -17.27
C ALA A 99 -18.51 -15.07 -18.40
N GLU A 100 -18.18 -14.35 -19.48
CA GLU A 100 -17.36 -14.90 -20.56
C GLU A 100 -15.95 -15.28 -20.12
N ALA A 101 -15.31 -14.43 -19.30
CA ALA A 101 -13.99 -14.72 -18.76
C ALA A 101 -14.01 -15.96 -17.86
N LYS A 102 -15.05 -16.12 -17.04
CA LYS A 102 -15.23 -17.31 -16.20
C LYS A 102 -15.43 -18.57 -17.05
N ALA A 103 -16.26 -18.52 -18.09
CA ALA A 103 -16.46 -19.65 -19.00
C ALA A 103 -15.16 -20.06 -19.72
N LYS A 104 -14.36 -19.09 -20.17
CA LYS A 104 -13.04 -19.34 -20.77
C LYS A 104 -12.06 -19.95 -19.77
N ALA A 105 -12.06 -19.48 -18.52
CA ALA A 105 -11.21 -20.03 -17.47
C ALA A 105 -11.59 -21.46 -17.10
N GLU A 106 -12.89 -21.78 -17.03
CA GLU A 106 -13.39 -23.13 -16.78
C GLU A 106 -13.03 -24.09 -17.94
N ALA A 107 -13.18 -23.64 -19.18
CA ALA A 107 -12.76 -24.42 -20.36
C ALA A 107 -11.24 -24.71 -20.36
N ALA A 108 -10.41 -23.71 -20.05
CA ALA A 108 -8.96 -23.87 -19.93
C ALA A 108 -8.59 -24.81 -18.77
N ALA A 109 -9.28 -24.71 -17.62
CA ALA A 109 -9.05 -25.60 -16.49
C ALA A 109 -9.40 -27.07 -16.81
N LEU A 110 -10.46 -27.30 -17.58
CA LEU A 110 -10.81 -28.64 -18.07
C LEU A 110 -9.74 -29.18 -19.02
N GLN A 111 -9.22 -28.37 -19.95
CA GLN A 111 -8.14 -28.77 -20.84
C GLN A 111 -6.87 -29.18 -20.08
N VAL A 112 -6.42 -28.35 -19.14
CA VAL A 112 -5.25 -28.66 -18.30
C VAL A 112 -5.47 -29.94 -17.49
N ARG A 113 -6.69 -30.19 -17.01
CA ARG A 113 -7.02 -31.42 -16.28
C ARG A 113 -6.94 -32.65 -17.18
N LEU A 114 -7.45 -32.56 -18.41
CA LEU A 114 -7.39 -33.65 -19.39
C LEU A 114 -5.95 -33.93 -19.84
N GLU A 115 -5.16 -32.89 -20.10
CA GLU A 115 -3.73 -33.04 -20.43
C GLU A 115 -2.95 -33.72 -19.29
N ARG A 116 -3.25 -33.35 -18.04
CA ARG A 116 -2.62 -33.97 -16.88
C ARG A 116 -3.02 -35.44 -16.72
N GLN A 117 -4.29 -35.78 -16.95
CA GLN A 117 -4.76 -37.17 -16.94
C GLN A 117 -4.07 -37.98 -18.04
N ALA A 118 -3.96 -37.45 -19.26
CA ALA A 118 -3.26 -38.10 -20.36
C ALA A 118 -1.77 -38.32 -20.05
N PHE A 119 -1.11 -37.35 -19.43
CA PHE A 119 0.29 -37.48 -18.98
C PHE A 119 0.44 -38.57 -17.90
N ASP A 120 -0.44 -38.57 -16.89
CA ASP A 120 -0.42 -39.56 -15.81
C ASP A 120 -0.67 -40.99 -16.34
N GLU A 121 -1.56 -41.15 -17.33
CA GLU A 121 -1.81 -42.42 -18.02
C GLU A 121 -0.61 -42.89 -18.83
N GLN A 122 0.06 -41.98 -19.56
CA GLN A 122 1.29 -42.29 -20.29
C GLN A 122 2.42 -42.71 -19.33
N ALA A 123 2.58 -42.00 -18.21
CA ALA A 123 3.56 -42.35 -17.18
C ALA A 123 3.24 -43.71 -16.54
N ALA A 124 1.96 -44.01 -16.28
CA ALA A 124 1.55 -45.33 -15.78
C ALA A 124 1.83 -46.45 -16.78
N ALA A 125 1.55 -46.23 -18.07
CA ALA A 125 1.84 -47.18 -19.14
C ALA A 125 3.36 -47.42 -19.28
N ALA A 126 4.18 -46.37 -19.21
CA ALA A 126 5.64 -46.49 -19.24
C ALA A 126 6.16 -47.30 -18.03
N ARG A 127 5.66 -47.04 -16.81
CA ARG A 127 6.00 -47.82 -15.62
C ARG A 127 5.57 -49.29 -15.75
N ALA A 128 4.43 -49.57 -16.37
CA ALA A 128 3.96 -50.93 -16.61
C ALA A 128 4.84 -51.69 -17.63
N GLN A 129 5.27 -51.02 -18.70
CA GLN A 129 6.21 -51.58 -19.67
C GLN A 129 7.58 -51.85 -19.04
N GLN A 130 8.09 -50.93 -18.22
CA GLN A 130 9.34 -51.13 -17.47
C GLN A 130 9.25 -52.33 -16.52
N ARG A 131 8.12 -52.51 -15.82
CA ARG A 131 7.88 -53.70 -14.98
C ARG A 131 7.86 -54.98 -15.81
N ALA A 132 7.19 -54.99 -16.96
CA ALA A 132 7.12 -56.15 -17.84
C ALA A 132 8.50 -56.51 -18.42
N VAL A 133 9.30 -55.53 -18.84
CA VAL A 133 10.69 -55.75 -19.30
C VAL A 133 11.57 -56.25 -18.16
N ARG A 134 11.45 -55.66 -16.97
CA ARG A 134 12.18 -56.10 -15.77
C ARG A 134 11.82 -57.54 -15.39
N ASP A 135 10.54 -57.90 -15.44
CA ASP A 135 10.06 -59.24 -15.10
C ASP A 135 10.48 -60.29 -16.16
N GLN A 136 10.61 -59.90 -17.43
CA GLN A 136 11.20 -60.74 -18.49
C GLN A 136 12.72 -60.92 -18.32
N GLN A 137 13.44 -59.89 -17.84
CA GLN A 137 14.87 -59.94 -17.57
C GLN A 137 15.22 -60.69 -16.27
N LEU A 138 14.31 -60.72 -15.29
CA LEU A 138 14.45 -61.44 -14.01
C LEU A 138 14.19 -62.95 -14.12
N GLY A 139 14.35 -63.53 -15.32
CA GLY A 139 14.27 -64.96 -15.58
C GLY A 139 14.95 -65.79 -14.49
N THR A 140 14.14 -66.54 -13.75
CA THR A 140 14.49 -67.66 -12.86
C THR A 140 15.71 -67.45 -11.94
N ILE A 141 15.64 -66.47 -11.03
CA ILE A 141 16.50 -66.49 -9.84
C ILE A 141 15.70 -67.08 -8.67
N ARG A 142 16.07 -68.29 -8.25
CA ARG A 142 15.62 -68.88 -6.98
C ARG A 142 16.08 -67.95 -5.86
N THR A 143 15.14 -67.27 -5.21
CA THR A 143 15.40 -66.40 -4.07
C THR A 143 16.05 -67.23 -2.95
N VAL A 144 17.34 -66.99 -2.72
CA VAL A 144 17.94 -67.27 -1.42
C VAL A 144 17.50 -66.11 -0.53
N ASP A 145 16.94 -66.42 0.65
CA ASP A 145 16.63 -65.44 1.70
C ASP A 145 17.92 -64.75 2.15
N GLU A 146 18.29 -63.69 1.43
CA GLU A 146 19.32 -62.76 1.86
C GLU A 146 18.58 -61.66 2.64
N ALA A 147 18.88 -61.57 3.94
CA ALA A 147 18.26 -60.64 4.85
C ALA A 147 18.33 -59.20 4.30
N GLU A 148 17.16 -58.58 4.09
CA GLU A 148 17.04 -57.21 3.62
C GLU A 148 17.84 -56.26 4.53
N PRO A 149 18.72 -55.40 4.00
CA PRO A 149 19.35 -54.38 4.81
C PRO A 149 18.25 -53.44 5.30
N SER A 150 18.04 -53.42 6.62
CA SER A 150 17.05 -52.56 7.27
C SER A 150 17.29 -51.11 6.85
N VAL A 151 16.37 -50.56 6.06
CA VAL A 151 16.39 -49.15 5.68
C VAL A 151 16.19 -48.34 6.95
N VAL A 152 17.29 -47.84 7.51
CA VAL A 152 17.25 -46.89 8.62
C VAL A 152 16.67 -45.61 8.07
N THR A 153 15.36 -45.45 8.22
CA THR A 153 14.66 -44.20 7.94
C THR A 153 15.14 -43.17 8.95
N VAL A 154 16.14 -42.36 8.57
CA VAL A 154 16.57 -41.23 9.37
C VAL A 154 15.41 -40.23 9.42
N THR A 155 14.60 -40.31 10.47
CA THR A 155 13.53 -39.35 10.74
C THR A 155 14.14 -38.02 11.14
N ARG A 156 14.50 -37.20 10.15
CA ARG A 156 14.97 -35.84 10.40
C ARG A 156 13.84 -35.05 11.04
N HIS A 157 14.06 -34.55 12.26
CA HIS A 157 13.12 -33.66 12.91
C HIS A 157 12.97 -32.40 12.06
N SER A 158 11.74 -32.12 11.63
CA SER A 158 11.43 -31.00 10.75
C SER A 158 10.62 -29.94 11.48
N THR A 159 11.13 -28.71 11.48
CA THR A 159 10.42 -27.52 11.94
C THR A 159 9.20 -27.17 11.05
N ASP A 160 8.99 -27.93 9.97
CA ASP A 160 7.82 -27.82 9.09
C ASP A 160 6.58 -28.57 9.61
N ALA A 161 6.71 -29.34 10.71
CA ALA A 161 5.56 -29.95 11.37
C ALA A 161 4.54 -28.86 11.79
N PRO A 162 3.22 -29.13 11.75
CA PRO A 162 2.21 -28.09 11.93
C PRO A 162 2.34 -27.34 13.27
N LEU A 163 2.75 -28.03 14.34
CA LEU A 163 2.96 -27.42 15.65
C LEU A 163 4.21 -26.52 15.67
N GLY A 164 5.33 -26.97 15.07
CA GLY A 164 6.55 -26.16 14.96
C GLY A 164 6.36 -24.96 14.04
N ALA A 165 5.60 -25.13 12.95
CA ALA A 165 5.24 -24.06 12.03
C ALA A 165 4.30 -23.02 12.68
N LEU A 166 3.34 -23.46 13.50
CA LEU A 166 2.48 -22.57 14.30
C LEU A 166 3.30 -21.78 15.33
N ALA A 167 4.18 -22.44 16.08
CA ALA A 167 5.04 -21.76 17.06
C ALA A 167 5.89 -20.66 16.40
N LEU A 168 6.50 -20.96 15.26
CA LEU A 168 7.25 -19.97 14.49
C LEU A 168 6.37 -18.89 13.86
N LEU A 169 5.11 -19.19 13.51
CA LEU A 169 4.16 -18.16 13.09
C LEU A 169 3.87 -17.19 14.23
N LEU A 170 3.62 -17.68 15.45
CA LEU A 170 3.33 -16.84 16.61
C LEU A 170 4.52 -15.95 16.98
N VAL A 171 5.74 -16.48 16.95
CA VAL A 171 6.95 -15.67 17.14
C VAL A 171 7.05 -14.57 16.09
N ARG A 172 6.81 -14.89 14.81
CA ARG A 172 6.81 -13.90 13.73
C ARG A 172 5.72 -12.85 13.92
N LEU A 173 4.52 -13.27 14.33
CA LEU A 173 3.41 -12.35 14.59
C LEU A 173 3.74 -11.40 15.74
N ALA A 174 4.37 -11.89 16.82
CA ALA A 174 4.81 -11.05 17.93
C ALA A 174 5.87 -10.02 17.50
N VAL A 175 6.92 -10.47 16.81
CA VAL A 175 8.01 -9.60 16.31
C VAL A 175 7.48 -8.59 15.29
N ALA A 176 6.69 -9.04 14.31
CA ALA A 176 6.11 -8.19 13.29
C ALA A 176 5.06 -7.23 13.86
N GLY A 177 4.24 -7.68 14.81
CA GLY A 177 3.28 -6.82 15.50
C GLY A 177 3.97 -5.71 16.28
N TRP A 178 5.02 -6.04 17.02
CA TRP A 178 5.85 -5.04 17.71
C TRP A 178 6.48 -4.06 16.72
N ALA A 179 7.15 -4.55 15.67
CA ALA A 179 7.78 -3.71 14.67
C ALA A 179 6.76 -2.84 13.92
N GLY A 180 5.55 -3.36 13.68
CA GLY A 180 4.45 -2.63 13.07
C GLY A 180 3.94 -1.49 13.94
N ILE A 181 3.74 -1.73 15.24
CA ILE A 181 3.28 -0.71 16.19
C ILE A 181 4.36 0.38 16.33
N VAL A 182 5.61 0.00 16.58
CA VAL A 182 6.71 0.95 16.75
C VAL A 182 6.99 1.71 15.45
N GLY A 183 6.95 1.02 14.30
CA GLY A 183 7.10 1.65 12.99
C GLY A 183 5.99 2.67 12.71
N TRP A 184 4.74 2.34 13.04
CA TRP A 184 3.62 3.27 12.92
C TRP A 184 3.77 4.47 13.86
N GLN A 185 4.12 4.24 15.12
CA GLN A 185 4.40 5.32 16.08
C GLN A 185 5.51 6.24 15.59
N ALA A 186 6.57 5.68 14.99
CA ALA A 186 7.67 6.48 14.45
C ALA A 186 7.26 7.38 13.26
N LEU A 187 6.19 7.03 12.55
CA LEU A 187 5.62 7.86 11.48
C LEU A 187 4.68 8.92 12.02
N VAL A 188 3.85 8.59 13.02
CA VAL A 188 2.90 9.54 13.62
C VAL A 188 3.64 10.57 14.45
N ASP A 189 4.53 10.13 15.34
CA ASP A 189 5.35 10.97 16.20
C ASP A 189 6.75 11.16 15.60
N HIS A 190 6.79 11.66 14.36
CA HIS A 190 8.02 11.79 13.59
C HIS A 190 9.09 12.61 14.32
N GLN A 191 8.70 13.70 15.00
CA GLN A 191 9.64 14.55 15.74
C GLN A 191 10.36 13.79 16.87
N ALA A 192 9.63 12.97 17.63
CA ALA A 192 10.22 12.15 18.68
C ALA A 192 11.23 11.13 18.12
N THR A 193 10.97 10.63 16.91
CA THR A 193 11.88 9.73 16.19
C THR A 193 13.13 10.47 15.73
N VAL A 194 12.99 11.67 15.19
CA VAL A 194 14.13 12.51 14.80
C VAL A 194 14.99 12.86 16.01
N ASP A 195 14.38 13.25 17.13
CA ASP A 195 15.10 13.55 18.38
C ASP A 195 15.89 12.34 18.90
N ALA A 196 15.29 11.15 18.84
CA ALA A 196 15.98 9.91 19.18
C ALA A 196 17.19 9.66 18.25
N VAL A 197 17.04 9.85 16.95
CA VAL A 197 18.12 9.70 15.96
C VAL A 197 19.25 10.71 16.20
N LEU A 198 18.92 11.95 16.52
CA LEU A 198 19.91 13.00 16.82
C LEU A 198 20.67 12.70 18.12
N ARG A 199 20.02 12.08 19.10
CA ARG A 199 20.65 11.64 20.36
C ARG A 199 21.77 10.60 20.14
N VAL A 200 21.77 9.89 19.01
CA VAL A 200 22.84 8.94 18.61
C VAL A 200 24.11 9.67 18.12
N GLY A 201 24.04 10.99 17.92
CA GLY A 201 25.13 11.78 17.35
C GLY A 201 25.07 11.87 15.82
N ILE A 202 23.92 11.55 15.21
CA ILE A 202 23.71 11.74 13.78
C ILE A 202 23.52 13.23 13.48
N PRO A 203 24.20 13.80 12.47
CA PRO A 203 24.06 15.22 12.14
C PRO A 203 22.62 15.62 11.80
N GLN A 204 22.23 16.83 12.22
CA GLN A 204 20.92 17.44 11.98
C GLN A 204 20.47 17.38 10.51
N ALA A 205 21.42 17.53 9.57
CA ALA A 205 21.15 17.48 8.13
C ALA A 205 20.50 16.14 7.67
N TYR A 206 20.72 15.05 8.39
CA TYR A 206 20.19 13.73 8.05
C TYR A 206 19.04 13.27 8.95
N GLY A 207 18.75 14.00 10.04
CA GLY A 207 17.78 13.60 11.05
C GLY A 207 16.38 13.35 10.48
N SER A 208 15.84 14.29 9.70
CA SER A 208 14.49 14.19 9.13
C SER A 208 14.34 13.02 8.16
N TRP A 209 15.30 12.81 7.25
CA TRP A 209 15.26 11.69 6.31
C TRP A 209 15.40 10.34 7.02
N LEU A 210 16.34 10.22 7.98
CA LEU A 210 16.49 9.00 8.76
C LEU A 210 15.25 8.70 9.61
N GLY A 211 14.58 9.72 10.17
CA GLY A 211 13.34 9.53 10.93
C GLY A 211 12.26 8.82 10.10
N TRP A 212 12.07 9.24 8.85
CA TRP A 212 11.18 8.55 7.90
C TRP A 212 11.68 7.15 7.57
N GLY A 213 12.99 7.02 7.34
CA GLY A 213 13.65 5.73 7.06
C GLY A 213 13.44 4.70 8.17
N VAL A 214 13.47 5.11 9.44
CA VAL A 214 13.23 4.24 10.60
C VAL A 214 11.78 3.75 10.61
N GLY A 215 10.81 4.66 10.50
CA GLY A 215 9.39 4.29 10.53
C GLY A 215 8.98 3.40 9.36
N VAL A 216 9.28 3.84 8.12
CA VAL A 216 8.99 3.06 6.92
C VAL A 216 9.76 1.74 6.91
N GLY A 217 11.04 1.76 7.30
CA GLY A 217 11.88 0.58 7.38
C GLY A 217 11.32 -0.48 8.34
N LEU A 218 10.86 -0.07 9.52
CA LEU A 218 10.22 -0.99 10.48
C LEU A 218 8.94 -1.61 9.93
N LEU A 219 8.10 -0.84 9.23
CA LEU A 219 6.88 -1.37 8.62
C LEU A 219 7.18 -2.37 7.50
N VAL A 220 8.20 -2.09 6.68
CA VAL A 220 8.66 -3.00 5.64
C VAL A 220 9.20 -4.30 6.27
N ILE A 221 10.04 -4.20 7.30
CA ILE A 221 10.54 -5.35 8.06
C ILE A 221 9.36 -6.16 8.63
N ALA A 222 8.40 -5.49 9.28
CA ALA A 222 7.23 -6.13 9.86
C ALA A 222 6.45 -6.93 8.81
N PHE A 223 6.21 -6.35 7.64
CA PHE A 223 5.54 -7.02 6.53
C PHE A 223 6.30 -8.29 6.09
N PHE A 224 7.60 -8.17 5.78
CA PHE A 224 8.38 -9.32 5.30
C PHE A 224 8.52 -10.43 6.34
N VAL A 225 8.70 -10.07 7.61
CA VAL A 225 8.74 -11.03 8.71
C VAL A 225 7.39 -11.74 8.87
N LEU A 226 6.27 -11.01 8.80
CA LEU A 226 4.93 -11.58 8.94
C LEU A 226 4.61 -12.59 7.84
N PHE A 227 4.77 -12.20 6.57
CA PHE A 227 4.51 -13.09 5.42
C PHE A 227 5.55 -14.22 5.31
N GLY A 228 6.70 -14.05 5.96
CA GLY A 228 7.72 -15.07 6.02
C GLY A 228 8.60 -15.12 4.77
N VAL A 229 8.71 -14.00 4.04
CA VAL A 229 9.56 -13.87 2.85
C VAL A 229 10.87 -13.21 3.28
N GLY A 230 11.99 -13.90 3.09
CA GLY A 230 13.29 -13.37 3.49
C GLY A 230 13.44 -13.15 5.00
N THR A 231 12.67 -13.86 5.84
CA THR A 231 12.62 -13.63 7.30
C THR A 231 13.97 -13.64 7.96
N ARG A 232 14.93 -14.46 7.51
CA ARG A 232 16.29 -14.46 8.07
C ARG A 232 17.00 -13.13 7.86
N ILE A 233 16.85 -12.54 6.68
CA ILE A 233 17.50 -11.27 6.33
C ILE A 233 16.86 -10.14 7.14
N PHE A 234 15.54 -10.03 7.09
CA PHE A 234 14.83 -8.96 7.80
C PHE A 234 14.91 -9.10 9.32
N ALA A 235 14.90 -10.32 9.86
CA ALA A 235 15.14 -10.55 11.29
C ALA A 235 16.60 -10.26 11.67
N ALA A 236 17.59 -10.49 10.79
CA ALA A 236 18.98 -10.11 11.05
C ALA A 236 19.17 -8.59 11.06
N ILE A 237 18.54 -7.88 10.11
CA ILE A 237 18.52 -6.41 10.09
C ILE A 237 17.86 -5.89 11.37
N MET A 238 16.72 -6.45 11.74
CA MET A 238 16.01 -6.10 12.97
C MET A 238 16.86 -6.36 14.21
N LEU A 239 17.49 -7.53 14.29
CA LEU A 239 18.40 -7.91 15.38
C LEU A 239 19.55 -6.93 15.51
N ALA A 240 20.20 -6.56 14.39
CA ALA A 240 21.28 -5.58 14.38
C ALA A 240 20.79 -4.20 14.87
N GLY A 241 19.59 -3.77 14.44
CA GLY A 241 18.97 -2.53 14.89
C GLY A 241 18.67 -2.54 16.40
N VAL A 242 18.10 -3.64 16.91
CA VAL A 242 17.82 -3.81 18.34
C VAL A 242 19.12 -3.83 19.14
N ILE A 243 20.11 -4.62 18.76
CA ILE A 243 21.42 -4.67 19.44
C ILE A 243 22.08 -3.28 19.46
N GLY A 244 22.07 -2.57 18.33
CA GLY A 244 22.56 -1.19 18.25
C GLY A 244 21.80 -0.28 19.21
N PHE A 245 20.46 -0.37 19.22
CA PHE A 245 19.63 0.40 20.15
C PHE A 245 19.96 0.10 21.62
N LEU A 246 20.12 -1.17 22.00
CA LEU A 246 20.54 -1.53 23.36
C LEU A 246 21.92 -0.94 23.69
N ALA A 247 22.90 -1.11 22.81
CA ALA A 247 24.26 -0.67 23.06
C ALA A 247 24.37 0.85 23.20
N PHE A 248 23.69 1.61 22.33
CA PHE A 248 23.84 3.07 22.27
C PHE A 248 22.83 3.85 23.13
N PHE A 249 21.59 3.40 23.26
CA PHE A 249 20.55 4.14 24.01
C PHE A 249 20.31 3.59 25.41
N ARG A 250 20.37 2.27 25.56
CA ARG A 250 19.85 1.62 26.76
C ARG A 250 20.95 1.36 27.78
N PHE A 251 22.00 0.67 27.37
CA PHE A 251 23.09 0.29 28.25
C PHE A 251 24.18 1.35 28.26
N GLY A 252 24.58 1.88 27.10
CA GLY A 252 25.67 2.86 27.04
C GLY A 252 26.90 2.39 27.83
N PRO A 253 27.66 3.30 28.47
CA PRO A 253 28.76 2.95 29.37
C PRO A 253 28.33 2.59 30.81
N PHE A 254 27.03 2.57 31.14
CA PHE A 254 26.54 2.49 32.52
C PHE A 254 25.87 1.16 32.85
N SER A 255 25.64 0.92 34.15
CA SER A 255 24.95 -0.27 34.65
C SER A 255 23.52 -0.36 34.11
N PRO A 256 23.07 -1.52 33.60
CA PRO A 256 21.70 -1.72 33.13
C PRO A 256 20.66 -1.82 34.26
N PHE A 257 21.11 -1.85 35.51
CA PHE A 257 20.26 -1.92 36.69
C PHE A 257 20.10 -0.51 37.27
N LEU A 258 18.87 -0.01 37.29
CA LEU A 258 18.53 1.23 37.99
C LEU A 258 18.13 0.92 39.43
N GLU A 259 18.64 1.71 40.36
CA GLU A 259 18.27 1.63 41.77
C GLU A 259 16.76 1.89 41.95
N GLY A 260 16.11 1.11 42.82
CA GLY A 260 14.68 1.26 43.13
C GLY A 260 13.70 0.73 42.08
N HIS A 261 14.17 0.14 40.98
CA HIS A 261 13.32 -0.47 39.96
C HIS A 261 13.47 -1.99 39.89
N PHE A 262 12.35 -2.69 39.72
CA PHE A 262 12.34 -4.14 39.48
C PHE A 262 12.60 -4.44 38.00
N GLY A 263 13.64 -5.23 37.71
CA GLY A 263 14.02 -5.61 36.36
C GLY A 263 15.26 -4.89 35.84
N PHE A 264 15.51 -5.00 34.53
CA PHE A 264 16.64 -4.36 33.86
C PHE A 264 16.16 -3.39 32.78
N TYR A 265 16.90 -2.30 32.60
CA TYR A 265 16.56 -1.29 31.61
C TYR A 265 16.79 -1.85 30.21
N GLY A 266 15.73 -2.20 29.48
CA GLY A 266 15.85 -2.85 28.17
C GLY A 266 15.37 -4.29 28.12
N ASP A 267 14.69 -4.77 29.17
CA ASP A 267 14.09 -6.10 29.24
C ASP A 267 13.32 -6.54 28.01
N ARG A 268 12.37 -5.72 27.56
CA ARG A 268 11.59 -5.96 26.35
C ARG A 268 12.45 -6.04 25.10
N ASP A 269 13.51 -5.25 25.02
CA ASP A 269 14.34 -5.16 23.81
C ASP A 269 15.34 -6.34 23.77
N VAL A 270 15.84 -6.81 24.92
CA VAL A 270 16.60 -8.07 25.01
C VAL A 270 15.73 -9.25 24.62
N PHE A 271 14.49 -9.33 25.13
CA PHE A 271 13.58 -10.39 24.76
C PHE A 271 13.29 -10.38 23.26
N LEU A 272 13.06 -9.20 22.69
CA LEU A 272 12.90 -9.02 21.25
C LEU A 272 14.15 -9.45 20.47
N ALA A 273 15.35 -9.14 20.96
CA ALA A 273 16.60 -9.58 20.35
C ALA A 273 16.69 -11.12 20.32
N VAL A 274 16.31 -11.80 21.40
CA VAL A 274 16.26 -13.27 21.46
C VAL A 274 15.25 -13.84 20.45
N LEU A 275 14.07 -13.23 20.32
CA LEU A 275 13.08 -13.63 19.30
C LEU A 275 13.61 -13.42 17.88
N CYS A 276 14.27 -12.29 17.62
CA CYS A 276 14.88 -12.02 16.31
C CYS A 276 15.99 -13.03 16.01
N LEU A 277 16.85 -13.34 16.99
CA LEU A 277 17.89 -14.36 16.86
C LEU A 277 17.29 -15.74 16.54
N LEU A 278 16.19 -16.12 17.21
CA LEU A 278 15.48 -17.36 16.91
C LEU A 278 15.02 -17.40 15.44
N LEU A 279 14.47 -16.29 14.93
CA LEU A 279 14.06 -16.19 13.54
C LEU A 279 15.22 -16.18 12.55
N VAL A 280 16.38 -15.65 12.92
CA VAL A 280 17.61 -15.73 12.11
C VAL A 280 18.08 -17.19 11.99
N LEU A 281 18.13 -17.92 13.11
CA LEU A 281 18.65 -19.30 13.15
C LEU A 281 17.66 -20.29 12.53
N LEU A 282 16.41 -20.29 12.96
CA LEU A 282 15.40 -21.26 12.52
C LEU A 282 14.77 -20.83 11.18
N GLY A 283 14.65 -19.53 10.91
CA GLY A 283 13.93 -19.01 9.75
C GLY A 283 12.42 -18.93 9.96
N ALA A 284 11.68 -18.90 8.86
CA ALA A 284 10.25 -18.56 8.86
C ALA A 284 9.30 -19.74 9.20
N GLY A 285 9.81 -20.97 9.31
CA GLY A 285 8.99 -22.17 9.54
C GLY A 285 8.18 -22.63 8.31
N GLY A 286 7.42 -23.72 8.47
CA GLY A 286 6.68 -24.38 7.38
C GLY A 286 5.44 -23.64 6.85
N TRP A 287 4.93 -22.65 7.59
CA TRP A 287 3.77 -21.81 7.23
C TRP A 287 4.15 -20.48 6.57
N SER A 288 5.40 -20.30 6.18
CA SER A 288 5.83 -19.11 5.46
C SER A 288 5.62 -19.22 3.95
N ALA A 289 5.51 -18.07 3.29
CA ALA A 289 5.53 -18.02 1.83
C ALA A 289 6.82 -18.65 1.26
N ASP A 290 7.96 -18.48 1.94
CA ASP A 290 9.24 -19.06 1.56
C ASP A 290 9.24 -20.61 1.65
N ALA A 291 8.55 -21.20 2.64
CA ALA A 291 8.35 -22.64 2.71
C ALA A 291 7.53 -23.18 1.54
N ASN A 292 6.49 -22.46 1.12
CA ASN A 292 5.68 -22.84 -0.04
C ASN A 292 6.51 -22.79 -1.34
N ILE A 293 7.35 -21.76 -1.51
CA ILE A 293 8.29 -21.65 -2.65
C ILE A 293 9.29 -22.82 -2.66
N ARG A 294 9.89 -23.17 -1.51
CA ARG A 294 10.78 -24.34 -1.40
C ARG A 294 10.08 -25.65 -1.74
N ARG A 295 8.82 -25.84 -1.29
CA ARG A 295 8.02 -27.02 -1.61
C ARG A 295 7.75 -27.12 -3.11
N ARG A 296 7.39 -26.00 -3.75
CA ARG A 296 7.19 -25.92 -5.22
C ARG A 296 8.47 -26.25 -5.99
N ARG A 297 9.61 -25.70 -5.59
CA ARG A 297 10.91 -26.01 -6.23
C ARG A 297 11.29 -27.49 -6.11
N LYS A 298 11.05 -28.11 -4.95
CA LYS A 298 11.28 -29.54 -4.76
C LYS A 298 10.33 -30.40 -5.60
N ALA A 299 9.08 -29.96 -5.79
CA ALA A 299 8.12 -30.65 -6.64
C ALA A 299 8.49 -30.56 -8.13
N THR A 300 9.04 -29.42 -8.58
CA THR A 300 9.50 -29.24 -9.97
C THR A 300 10.87 -29.86 -10.26
N ALA A 301 11.74 -29.98 -9.25
CA ALA A 301 13.09 -30.55 -9.37
C ALA A 301 13.14 -32.07 -9.20
N LYS A 302 11.98 -32.72 -9.06
CA LYS A 302 11.88 -34.17 -9.15
C LYS A 302 11.52 -34.52 -10.60
N PRO A 303 12.51 -34.74 -11.50
CA PRO A 303 12.22 -35.41 -12.75
C PRO A 303 11.77 -36.83 -12.43
N GLU A 304 10.64 -37.25 -13.00
CA GLU A 304 10.35 -38.68 -13.20
C GLU A 304 11.29 -39.26 -14.26
#